data_AF-A0A2E5W3A2-F1
#
_entry.id   AF-A0A2E5W3A2-F1
#
_cell.length_a   1.000
_cell.length_b   1.000
_cell.length_c   1.000
_cell.angle_alpha   90.00
_cell.angle_beta   90.00
_cell.angle_gamma   90.00
#
_symmetry.space_group_name_H-M   'P 1'
#
loop_
_entity.id
_entity.type
_entity.pdbx_description
1 polymer ?
#
loop_
_entity_poly.entity_id
_entity_poly.type
_entity_poly.pdbx_seq_one_letter_code
_entity_poly.pdbx_strand_id
1 'polypeptide(L)'
;MLSRFQSGLSVDIQPPNFELRVAILLDKAEQNGISLDYNIIEFIARHIKDNIRDLEGTIIRLLAKSSLLNIEIDHNLVRDVIKERTGGRLKTSVTIEDVVKKVSEASQVSESDIVGKSRKMKIAEARQLSMFLCRDLIRTSLSNIGVYFGGRDHTTVMHAVKTISNKCENDANLKNSVWSIKQKLGQDLQ
;
A
#
# COMPACT_ATOMS: atom_id res chain seq x y z
N MET A 1 56.04 14.42 -1.89
CA MET A 1 55.23 13.22 -1.61
C MET A 1 53.76 13.57 -1.79
N LEU A 2 53.05 12.77 -2.57
CA LEU A 2 51.59 12.70 -2.80
C LEU A 2 50.86 13.96 -3.28
N SER A 3 51.20 14.38 -4.50
CA SER A 3 50.26 15.02 -5.43
C SER A 3 49.49 13.92 -6.19
N ARG A 4 48.44 13.36 -5.59
CA ARG A 4 47.41 12.50 -6.24
C ARG A 4 46.11 12.49 -5.41
N PHE A 5 45.35 13.59 -5.41
CA PHE A 5 43.99 13.62 -4.85
C PHE A 5 43.01 14.45 -5.70
N GLN A 6 43.13 14.37 -7.02
CA GLN A 6 42.10 14.89 -7.93
C GLN A 6 41.89 13.92 -9.09
N SER A 7 41.33 12.75 -8.81
CA SER A 7 40.83 11.83 -9.83
C SER A 7 39.65 11.06 -9.27
N GLY A 8 38.60 11.79 -8.87
CA GLY A 8 37.32 11.21 -8.53
C GLY A 8 36.26 11.95 -9.32
N LEU A 9 35.93 11.45 -10.50
CA LEU A 9 34.73 11.86 -11.22
C LEU A 9 33.56 11.54 -10.28
N SER A 10 33.04 12.55 -9.56
CA SER A 10 31.90 12.37 -8.65
C SER A 10 30.66 12.23 -9.53
N VAL A 11 30.41 11.03 -10.04
CA VAL A 11 29.16 10.71 -10.72
C VAL A 11 28.08 10.61 -9.65
N ASP A 12 27.08 11.47 -9.78
CA ASP A 12 25.90 11.44 -8.95
C ASP A 12 25.11 10.15 -9.26
N ILE A 13 25.08 9.20 -8.32
CA ILE A 13 24.35 7.93 -8.47
C ILE A 13 22.89 8.22 -8.14
N GLN A 14 22.12 8.52 -9.17
CA GLN A 14 20.68 8.72 -9.05
C GLN A 14 19.97 7.39 -8.78
N PRO A 15 18.89 7.39 -7.97
CA PRO A 15 18.09 6.20 -7.74
C PRO A 15 17.54 5.63 -9.06
N PRO A 16 17.56 4.31 -9.25
CA PRO A 16 17.01 3.68 -10.46
C PRO A 16 15.52 3.99 -10.61
N ASN A 17 15.06 4.23 -11.85
CA ASN A 17 13.63 4.31 -12.16
C ASN A 17 12.94 2.95 -11.95
N PHE A 18 11.62 2.92 -11.98
CA PHE A 18 10.86 1.71 -11.63
C PHE A 18 11.19 0.52 -12.55
N GLU A 19 11.25 0.77 -13.86
CA GLU A 19 11.57 -0.24 -14.87
C GLU A 19 12.95 -0.85 -14.62
N LEU A 20 13.94 -0.02 -14.29
CA LEU A 20 15.30 -0.47 -13.98
C LEU A 20 15.34 -1.25 -12.66
N ARG A 21 14.55 -0.87 -11.65
CA ARG A 21 14.45 -1.64 -10.39
C ARG A 21 13.90 -3.04 -10.64
N VAL A 22 12.86 -3.16 -11.47
CA VAL A 22 12.29 -4.45 -11.85
C VAL A 22 13.33 -5.30 -12.59
N ALA A 23 14.03 -4.72 -13.56
CA ALA A 23 15.07 -5.43 -14.32
C ALA A 23 16.21 -5.94 -13.42
N ILE A 24 16.70 -5.10 -12.50
CA ILE A 24 17.74 -5.48 -11.52
C ILE A 24 17.26 -6.64 -10.64
N LEU A 25 16.02 -6.58 -10.15
CA LEU A 25 15.49 -7.64 -9.29
C LEU A 25 15.30 -8.96 -10.03
N LEU A 26 14.84 -8.93 -11.28
CA LEU A 26 14.71 -10.13 -12.13
C LEU A 26 16.08 -10.77 -12.39
N ASP A 27 17.05 -9.98 -12.85
CA ASP A 27 18.42 -10.43 -13.09
C ASP A 27 19.04 -11.01 -11.81
N LYS A 28 18.82 -10.35 -10.66
CA LYS A 28 19.34 -10.85 -9.39
C LYS A 28 18.66 -12.15 -8.93
N ALA A 29 17.35 -12.28 -9.14
CA ALA A 29 16.62 -13.50 -8.82
C ALA A 29 17.12 -14.68 -9.67
N GLU A 30 17.29 -14.46 -10.98
CA GLU A 30 17.81 -15.45 -11.93
C GLU A 30 19.24 -15.88 -11.56
N GLN A 31 20.14 -14.94 -11.29
CA GLN A 31 21.52 -15.24 -10.85
C GLN A 31 21.60 -16.09 -9.58
N ASN A 32 20.60 -16.00 -8.72
CA ASN A 32 20.52 -16.79 -7.48
C ASN A 32 19.63 -18.04 -7.62
N GLY A 33 19.20 -18.38 -8.83
CA GLY A 33 18.44 -19.60 -9.11
C GLY A 33 17.02 -19.61 -8.54
N ILE A 34 16.42 -18.43 -8.29
CA ILE A 34 15.03 -18.33 -7.84
C ILE A 34 14.12 -17.77 -8.93
N SER A 35 12.99 -18.44 -9.10
CA SER A 35 11.88 -17.92 -9.90
C SER A 35 10.89 -17.24 -8.95
N LEU A 36 10.77 -15.92 -9.04
CA LEU A 36 9.77 -15.15 -8.31
C LEU A 36 8.69 -14.68 -9.28
N ASP A 37 7.43 -14.77 -8.84
CA ASP A 37 6.32 -14.20 -9.59
C ASP A 37 6.55 -12.71 -9.84
N TYR A 38 6.16 -12.24 -11.03
CA TYR A 38 6.30 -10.84 -11.39
C TYR A 38 5.65 -9.90 -10.37
N ASN A 39 4.51 -10.29 -9.78
CA ASN A 39 3.83 -9.53 -8.73
C ASN A 39 4.69 -9.33 -7.47
N ILE A 40 5.54 -10.31 -7.11
CA ILE A 40 6.48 -10.22 -5.98
C ILE A 40 7.61 -9.25 -6.33
N ILE A 41 8.21 -9.40 -7.52
CA ILE A 41 9.25 -8.49 -8.01
C ILE A 41 8.75 -7.05 -8.05
N GLU A 42 7.57 -6.85 -8.61
CA GLU A 42 6.92 -5.55 -8.70
C GLU A 42 6.69 -4.95 -7.31
N PHE A 43 6.20 -5.77 -6.38
CA PHE A 43 6.00 -5.35 -4.99
C PHE A 43 7.31 -4.89 -4.34
N ILE A 44 8.41 -5.62 -4.51
CA ILE A 44 9.73 -5.20 -4.01
C ILE A 44 10.16 -3.88 -4.65
N ALA A 45 10.07 -3.75 -5.98
CA ALA A 45 10.46 -2.55 -6.72
C ALA A 45 9.64 -1.30 -6.35
N ARG A 46 8.38 -1.47 -5.91
CA ARG A 46 7.54 -0.35 -5.43
C ARG A 46 7.96 0.15 -4.05
N HIS A 47 8.52 -0.70 -3.20
CA HIS A 47 8.80 -0.37 -1.79
C HIS A 47 10.27 -0.08 -1.51
N ILE A 48 11.20 -0.66 -2.28
CA ILE A 48 12.63 -0.37 -2.19
C ILE A 48 13.01 0.59 -3.31
N LYS A 49 13.24 1.86 -2.98
CA LYS A 49 13.48 2.93 -3.97
C LYS A 49 14.85 3.59 -3.86
N ASP A 50 15.54 3.42 -2.73
CA ASP A 50 16.62 4.31 -2.35
C ASP A 50 17.92 4.06 -3.13
N ASN A 51 18.35 2.80 -3.27
CA ASN A 51 19.56 2.46 -4.00
C ASN A 51 19.56 0.99 -4.48
N ILE A 52 20.46 0.69 -5.43
CA ILE A 52 20.61 -0.63 -6.06
C ILE A 52 21.00 -1.71 -5.04
N ARG A 53 21.90 -1.39 -4.09
CA ARG A 53 22.38 -2.33 -3.06
C ARG A 53 21.21 -2.87 -2.22
N ASP A 54 20.21 -2.06 -1.96
CA ASP A 54 19.05 -2.46 -1.18
C ASP A 54 18.10 -3.38 -1.95
N LEU A 55 17.98 -3.19 -3.26
CA LEU A 55 17.24 -4.10 -4.13
C LEU A 55 17.90 -5.48 -4.15
N GLU A 56 19.20 -5.51 -4.43
CA GLU A 56 19.96 -6.76 -4.46
C GLU A 56 19.98 -7.45 -3.09
N GLY A 57 20.22 -6.67 -2.03
CA GLY A 57 20.23 -7.18 -0.66
C GLY A 57 18.88 -7.73 -0.20
N THR A 58 17.77 -7.25 -0.75
CA THR A 58 16.43 -7.78 -0.47
C THR A 58 16.28 -9.21 -1.01
N ILE A 59 16.78 -9.49 -2.22
CA ILE A 59 16.77 -10.85 -2.80
C ILE A 59 17.60 -11.81 -1.95
N ILE A 60 18.83 -11.41 -1.59
CA ILE A 60 19.70 -12.24 -0.74
C ILE A 60 19.07 -12.53 0.62
N ARG A 61 18.37 -11.55 1.20
CA ARG A 61 17.71 -11.72 2.49
C ARG A 61 16.49 -12.62 2.42
N LEU A 62 15.73 -12.57 1.33
CA LEU A 62 14.62 -13.49 1.08
C LEU A 62 15.11 -14.93 1.03
N LEU A 63 16.18 -15.17 0.27
CA LEU A 63 16.84 -16.48 0.18
C LEU A 63 17.30 -16.97 1.55
N ALA A 64 18.01 -16.11 2.29
CA ALA A 64 18.50 -16.45 3.62
C ALA A 64 17.36 -16.81 4.59
N LYS A 65 16.27 -16.03 4.60
CA LYS A 65 15.12 -16.32 5.47
C LYS A 65 14.37 -17.58 5.07
N SER A 66 14.10 -17.75 3.78
CA SER A 66 13.45 -18.95 3.24
C SER A 66 14.24 -20.20 3.60
N SER A 67 15.56 -20.17 3.43
CA SER A 67 16.46 -21.26 3.79
C SER A 67 16.52 -21.51 5.30
N LEU A 68 16.65 -20.45 6.12
CA LEU A 68 16.74 -20.57 7.57
C LEU A 68 15.47 -21.12 8.21
N LEU A 69 14.30 -20.69 7.73
CA LEU A 69 13.00 -21.08 8.26
C LEU A 69 12.40 -22.30 7.54
N ASN A 70 13.04 -22.76 6.46
CA ASN A 70 12.56 -23.83 5.58
C ASN A 70 11.12 -23.58 5.10
N ILE A 71 10.86 -22.35 4.63
CA ILE A 71 9.56 -21.92 4.08
C ILE A 71 9.76 -21.42 2.65
N GLU A 72 8.72 -21.53 1.83
CA GLU A 72 8.72 -20.95 0.48
C GLU A 72 8.67 -19.42 0.51
N ILE A 73 9.18 -18.79 -0.55
CA ILE A 73 9.10 -17.34 -0.72
C ILE A 73 7.70 -16.98 -1.21
N ASP A 74 6.82 -16.64 -0.26
CA ASP A 74 5.48 -16.15 -0.52
C ASP A 74 5.36 -14.62 -0.31
N HIS A 75 4.19 -14.07 -0.61
CA HIS A 75 3.92 -12.64 -0.39
C HIS A 75 4.06 -12.19 1.08
N ASN A 76 3.86 -13.10 2.05
CA ASN A 76 3.98 -12.75 3.46
C ASN A 76 5.44 -12.60 3.86
N LEU A 77 6.29 -13.56 3.49
CA LEU A 77 7.72 -13.51 3.71
C LEU A 77 8.35 -12.26 3.06
N VAL A 78 7.95 -11.96 1.83
CA VAL A 78 8.39 -10.76 1.10
C VAL A 78 8.01 -9.50 1.87
N ARG A 79 6.77 -9.41 2.34
CA ARG A 79 6.29 -8.28 3.14
C ARG A 79 7.12 -8.12 4.43
N ASP A 80 7.45 -9.20 5.11
CA ASP A 80 8.22 -9.16 6.34
C ASP A 80 9.67 -8.73 6.10
N VAL A 81 10.32 -9.23 5.05
CA VAL A 81 11.69 -8.83 4.69
C VAL A 81 11.75 -7.35 4.32
N ILE A 82 10.79 -6.85 3.52
CA ILE A 82 10.76 -5.43 3.17
C ILE A 82 10.43 -4.59 4.42
N LYS A 83 9.61 -5.08 5.37
CA LYS A 83 9.30 -4.39 6.64
C LYS A 83 10.57 -4.18 7.44
N GLU A 84 11.37 -5.23 7.59
CA GLU A 84 12.67 -5.14 8.25
C GLU A 84 13.60 -4.15 7.54
N ARG A 85 13.67 -4.21 6.19
CA ARG A 85 14.57 -3.34 5.43
C ARG A 85 14.17 -1.87 5.50
N THR A 86 12.87 -1.59 5.50
CA THR A 86 12.34 -0.21 5.59
C THR A 86 12.28 0.32 7.02
N GLY A 87 12.83 -0.41 8.00
CA GLY A 87 12.86 0.02 9.41
C GLY A 87 11.47 0.06 10.04
N GLY A 88 10.61 -0.90 9.70
CA GLY A 88 9.21 -0.92 10.11
C GLY A 88 8.32 0.04 9.32
N ARG A 89 8.90 0.93 8.49
CA ARG A 89 8.16 1.84 7.60
C ARG A 89 7.75 1.15 6.30
N LEU A 90 7.37 -0.11 6.38
CA LEU A 90 6.50 -0.61 5.34
C LEU A 90 5.21 0.14 5.56
N LYS A 91 4.93 1.11 4.70
CA LYS A 91 3.58 1.63 4.55
C LYS A 91 2.74 0.42 4.20
N THR A 92 2.22 -0.28 5.20
CA THR A 92 1.30 -1.38 5.01
C THR A 92 0.20 -0.74 4.21
N SER A 93 0.08 -1.14 2.95
CA SER A 93 -0.90 -0.58 2.03
C SER A 93 -2.24 -0.64 2.76
N VAL A 94 -2.82 0.52 3.04
CA VAL A 94 -4.10 0.65 3.77
C VAL A 94 -5.07 -0.36 3.15
N THR A 95 -5.59 -1.26 3.98
CA THR A 95 -6.54 -2.29 3.52
C THR A 95 -7.98 -1.76 3.59
N ILE A 96 -8.92 -2.46 2.95
CA ILE A 96 -10.34 -2.07 3.01
C ILE A 96 -10.86 -2.23 4.45
N GLU A 97 -10.38 -3.26 5.13
CA GLU A 97 -10.63 -3.57 6.53
C GLU A 97 -10.17 -2.42 7.44
N ASP A 98 -8.96 -1.89 7.22
CA ASP A 98 -8.44 -0.75 8.00
C ASP A 98 -9.35 0.47 7.84
N VAL A 99 -9.79 0.76 6.60
CA VAL A 99 -10.71 1.86 6.32
C VAL A 99 -12.04 1.64 7.04
N VAL A 100 -12.63 0.45 6.94
CA VAL A 100 -13.92 0.15 7.58
C VAL A 100 -13.83 0.25 9.10
N LYS A 101 -12.76 -0.26 9.69
CA LYS A 101 -12.49 -0.11 11.12
C LYS A 101 -12.39 1.36 11.55
N LYS A 102 -11.63 2.18 10.83
CA LYS A 102 -11.51 3.61 11.16
C LYS A 102 -12.79 4.40 10.95
N VAL A 103 -13.58 4.06 9.94
CA VAL A 103 -14.90 4.68 9.74
C VAL A 103 -15.90 4.21 10.81
N SER A 104 -15.85 2.95 11.23
CA SER A 104 -16.64 2.41 12.34
C SER A 104 -16.38 3.18 13.64
N GLU A 105 -15.11 3.36 14.01
CA GLU A 105 -14.68 4.16 15.17
C GLU A 105 -15.20 5.60 15.09
N ALA A 106 -15.07 6.25 13.93
CA ALA A 106 -15.45 7.65 13.74
C ALA A 106 -16.98 7.88 13.69
N SER A 107 -17.73 6.94 13.12
CA SER A 107 -19.18 7.07 12.91
C SER A 107 -20.02 6.43 14.02
N GLN A 108 -19.41 5.64 14.90
CA GLN A 108 -20.10 4.84 15.92
C GLN A 108 -21.18 3.95 15.27
N VAL A 109 -20.75 3.21 14.24
CA VAL A 109 -21.53 2.20 13.51
C VAL A 109 -20.66 0.95 13.43
N SER A 110 -21.19 -0.22 13.74
CA SER A 110 -20.40 -1.45 13.70
C SER A 110 -19.90 -1.77 12.28
N GLU A 111 -18.74 -2.42 12.20
CA GLU A 111 -18.16 -2.84 10.92
C GLU A 111 -19.11 -3.76 10.13
N SER A 112 -19.81 -4.64 10.84
CA SER A 112 -20.82 -5.54 10.26
C SER A 112 -22.01 -4.78 9.66
N ASP A 113 -22.45 -3.68 10.27
CA ASP A 113 -23.51 -2.83 9.73
C ASP A 113 -23.04 -2.05 8.51
N ILE A 114 -21.80 -1.54 8.55
CA ILE A 114 -21.16 -0.83 7.43
C ILE A 114 -21.10 -1.75 6.21
N VAL A 115 -20.66 -3.01 6.36
CA VAL A 115 -20.61 -3.98 5.26
C VAL A 115 -22.00 -4.50 4.88
N GLY A 116 -22.89 -4.64 5.87
CA GLY A 116 -24.23 -5.21 5.75
C GLY A 116 -25.20 -4.44 4.85
N LYS A 117 -26.44 -4.93 4.73
CA LYS A 117 -27.46 -4.43 3.77
C LYS A 117 -28.35 -3.31 4.30
N SER A 118 -28.19 -2.91 5.57
CA SER A 118 -29.06 -1.91 6.20
C SER A 118 -29.05 -0.57 5.47
N ARG A 119 -30.26 -0.01 5.29
CA ARG A 119 -30.52 1.27 4.60
C ARG A 119 -30.71 2.44 5.57
N LYS A 120 -30.57 2.23 6.89
CA LYS A 120 -30.63 3.33 7.87
C LYS A 120 -29.61 4.40 7.47
N MET A 121 -30.04 5.66 7.48
CA MET A 121 -29.27 6.80 6.95
C MET A 121 -27.83 6.83 7.49
N LYS A 122 -27.67 6.79 8.82
CA LYS A 122 -26.35 6.78 9.49
C LYS A 122 -25.42 5.66 8.97
N ILE A 123 -25.97 4.46 8.75
CA ILE A 123 -25.21 3.30 8.28
C ILE A 123 -24.85 3.46 6.80
N ALA A 124 -25.79 3.96 5.99
CA ALA A 124 -25.56 4.23 4.58
C ALA A 124 -24.47 5.29 4.37
N GLU A 125 -24.47 6.35 5.18
CA GLU A 125 -23.45 7.39 5.13
C GLU A 125 -22.07 6.88 5.54
N ALA A 126 -21.97 6.12 6.64
CA ALA A 126 -20.72 5.47 7.04
C ALA A 126 -20.18 4.56 5.92
N ARG A 127 -21.05 3.77 5.28
CA ARG A 127 -20.66 2.91 4.15
C ARG A 127 -20.18 3.71 2.93
N GLN A 128 -20.89 4.78 2.56
CA GLN A 128 -20.48 5.63 1.46
C GLN A 128 -19.12 6.28 1.72
N LEU A 129 -18.90 6.72 2.96
CA LEU A 129 -17.62 7.26 3.41
C LEU A 129 -16.50 6.22 3.31
N SER A 130 -16.73 4.97 3.74
CA SER A 130 -15.76 3.88 3.59
C SER A 130 -15.43 3.62 2.12
N MET A 131 -16.42 3.55 1.23
CA MET A 131 -16.21 3.37 -0.22
C MET A 131 -15.39 4.50 -0.84
N PHE A 132 -15.70 5.75 -0.46
CA PHE A 132 -14.94 6.92 -0.89
C PHE A 132 -13.48 6.85 -0.46
N LEU A 133 -13.21 6.55 0.81
CA LEU A 133 -11.86 6.44 1.35
C LEU A 133 -11.09 5.27 0.72
N CYS A 134 -11.74 4.14 0.46
CA CYS A 134 -11.10 3.02 -0.25
C CYS A 134 -10.67 3.45 -1.66
N ARG A 135 -11.52 4.20 -2.37
CA ARG A 135 -11.19 4.67 -3.72
C ARG A 135 -10.05 5.70 -3.71
N ASP A 136 -10.03 6.58 -2.71
CA ASP A 136 -9.05 7.65 -2.57
C ASP A 136 -7.68 7.15 -2.11
N LEU A 137 -7.63 6.30 -1.08
CA LEU A 137 -6.40 5.85 -0.43
C LEU A 137 -5.80 4.59 -1.07
N ILE A 138 -6.65 3.61 -1.36
CA ILE A 138 -6.23 2.27 -1.80
C ILE A 138 -6.19 2.19 -3.33
N ARG A 139 -7.01 3.00 -4.01
CA ARG A 139 -7.15 3.03 -5.49
C ARG A 139 -7.55 1.68 -6.12
N THR A 140 -8.10 0.77 -5.33
CA THR A 140 -8.66 -0.50 -5.82
C THR A 140 -9.85 -0.26 -6.76
N SER A 141 -10.20 -1.27 -7.57
CA SER A 141 -11.28 -1.17 -8.55
C SER A 141 -12.64 -0.99 -7.86
N LEU A 142 -13.56 -0.28 -8.52
CA LEU A 142 -14.93 -0.08 -8.01
C LEU A 142 -15.64 -1.42 -7.75
N SER A 143 -15.39 -2.41 -8.61
CA SER A 143 -15.93 -3.76 -8.47
C SER A 143 -15.40 -4.46 -7.21
N ASN A 144 -14.10 -4.38 -6.94
CA ASN A 144 -13.51 -5.00 -5.73
C ASN A 144 -14.05 -4.36 -4.45
N ILE A 145 -14.20 -3.04 -4.44
CA ILE A 145 -14.86 -2.32 -3.35
C ILE A 145 -16.30 -2.87 -3.18
N GLY A 146 -17.07 -2.94 -4.27
CA GLY A 146 -18.43 -3.43 -4.26
C GLY A 146 -18.58 -4.84 -3.69
N VAL A 147 -17.70 -5.76 -4.10
CA VAL A 147 -17.64 -7.13 -3.58
C VAL A 147 -17.46 -7.13 -2.07
N TYR A 148 -16.47 -6.38 -1.55
CA TYR A 148 -16.21 -6.29 -0.11
C TYR A 148 -17.43 -5.77 0.67
N PHE A 149 -18.08 -4.71 0.17
CA PHE A 149 -19.29 -4.18 0.76
C PHE A 149 -20.51 -5.02 0.33
N GLY A 150 -20.53 -6.32 0.61
CA GLY A 150 -21.71 -7.19 0.49
C GLY A 150 -22.20 -7.42 -0.95
N GLY A 151 -21.30 -7.44 -1.93
CA GLY A 151 -21.63 -7.75 -3.33
C GLY A 151 -22.38 -6.63 -4.06
N ARG A 152 -22.07 -5.36 -3.75
CA ARG A 152 -22.69 -4.20 -4.39
C ARG A 152 -22.13 -3.94 -5.78
N ASP A 153 -22.97 -3.45 -6.67
CA ASP A 153 -22.56 -3.11 -8.04
C ASP A 153 -21.57 -1.94 -8.06
N HIS A 154 -20.65 -1.95 -9.01
CA HIS A 154 -19.64 -0.91 -9.20
C HIS A 154 -20.24 0.49 -9.36
N THR A 155 -21.44 0.62 -9.96
CA THR A 155 -22.18 1.89 -10.05
C THR A 155 -22.59 2.41 -8.68
N THR A 156 -22.95 1.54 -7.73
CA THR A 156 -23.27 1.92 -6.34
C THR A 156 -22.05 2.55 -5.67
N VAL A 157 -20.87 1.98 -5.91
CA VAL A 157 -19.60 2.52 -5.39
C VAL A 157 -19.29 3.87 -6.05
N MET A 158 -19.48 3.97 -7.37
CA MET A 158 -19.31 5.24 -8.11
C MET A 158 -20.21 6.35 -7.56
N HIS A 159 -21.49 6.03 -7.31
CA HIS A 159 -22.43 6.97 -6.70
C HIS A 159 -21.98 7.39 -5.30
N ALA A 160 -21.56 6.45 -4.45
CA ALA A 160 -21.04 6.75 -3.11
C ALA A 160 -19.85 7.71 -3.15
N VAL A 161 -18.87 7.46 -4.04
CA VAL A 161 -17.70 8.32 -4.22
C VAL A 161 -18.12 9.73 -4.62
N LYS A 162 -19.01 9.87 -5.62
CA LYS A 162 -19.50 11.17 -6.07
C LYS A 162 -20.26 11.91 -4.97
N THR A 163 -21.12 11.21 -4.22
CA THR A 163 -21.89 11.79 -3.12
C THR A 163 -20.98 12.36 -2.03
N ILE A 164 -19.99 11.59 -1.56
CA ILE A 164 -19.09 12.07 -0.51
C ILE A 164 -18.18 13.19 -1.01
N SER A 165 -17.69 13.10 -2.25
CA SER A 165 -16.90 14.16 -2.87
C SER A 165 -17.66 15.49 -2.88
N ASN A 166 -18.89 15.48 -3.39
CA ASN A 166 -19.74 16.67 -3.44
C ASN A 166 -20.11 17.19 -2.04
N LYS A 167 -20.35 16.30 -1.07
CA LYS A 167 -20.62 16.71 0.32
C LYS A 167 -19.38 17.39 0.93
N CYS A 168 -18.17 16.91 0.66
CA CYS A 168 -16.93 17.53 1.18
C CYS A 168 -16.66 18.94 0.65
N GLU A 169 -17.23 19.31 -0.51
CA GLU A 169 -17.15 20.68 -1.04
C GLU A 169 -18.02 21.65 -0.25
N ASN A 170 -19.13 21.17 0.31
CA ASN A 170 -20.17 22.00 0.93
C ASN A 170 -20.23 21.87 2.46
N ASP A 171 -19.61 20.83 3.04
CA ASP A 171 -19.61 20.54 4.47
C ASP A 171 -18.18 20.47 5.02
N ALA A 172 -17.78 21.54 5.72
CA ALA A 172 -16.48 21.64 6.37
C ALA A 172 -16.27 20.60 7.48
N ASN A 173 -17.34 20.21 8.20
CA ASN A 173 -17.24 19.22 9.28
C ASN A 173 -16.98 17.82 8.71
N LEU A 174 -17.67 17.46 7.63
CA LEU A 174 -17.40 16.21 6.92
C LEU A 174 -15.99 16.20 6.34
N LYS A 175 -15.56 17.31 5.72
CA LYS A 175 -14.20 17.45 5.17
C LYS A 175 -13.13 17.26 6.26
N ASN A 176 -13.32 17.85 7.43
CA ASN A 176 -12.41 17.70 8.57
C ASN A 176 -12.41 16.26 9.11
N SER A 177 -13.57 15.61 9.13
CA SER A 177 -13.69 14.21 9.55
C SER A 177 -12.99 13.27 8.57
N VAL A 178 -13.18 13.45 7.25
CA VAL A 178 -12.45 12.75 6.19
C VAL A 178 -10.95 12.95 6.36
N TRP A 179 -10.50 14.19 6.55
CA TRP A 179 -9.09 14.49 6.75
C TRP A 179 -8.53 13.78 8.00
N SER A 180 -9.24 13.82 9.12
CA SER A 180 -8.84 13.14 10.36
C SER A 180 -8.73 11.62 10.17
N ILE A 181 -9.67 11.00 9.46
CA ILE A 181 -9.63 9.57 9.17
C ILE A 181 -8.44 9.24 8.24
N LYS A 182 -8.20 10.05 7.20
CA LYS A 182 -7.03 9.89 6.31
C LYS A 182 -5.73 10.03 7.09
N GLN A 183 -5.64 10.97 8.03
CA GLN A 183 -4.47 11.12 8.90
C GLN A 183 -4.29 9.91 9.82
N LYS A 184 -5.35 9.36 10.42
CA LYS A 184 -5.26 8.17 11.26
C LYS A 184 -4.90 6.90 10.48
N LEU A 185 -5.41 6.77 9.25
CA LEU A 185 -5.04 5.70 8.33
C LEU A 185 -3.62 5.88 7.75
N GLY A 186 -3.12 7.11 7.78
CA GLY A 186 -1.78 7.50 7.37
C GLY A 186 -0.84 7.86 8.52
N GLN A 187 -1.17 7.59 9.79
CA GLN A 187 -0.34 8.01 10.93
C GLN A 187 0.84 7.08 11.20
N ASP A 188 1.12 6.15 10.27
CA ASP A 188 2.43 5.54 10.05
C ASP A 188 3.27 6.30 8.98
N LEU A 189 2.93 7.56 8.68
CA LEU A 189 3.63 8.42 7.71
C LEU A 189 4.47 9.53 8.38
N GLN A 190 5.35 9.17 9.31
CA GLN A 190 6.55 9.96 9.64
C GLN A 190 7.82 9.12 9.51
#